data_AF-A0A920V824-F1
#
_entry.id   AF-A0A920V824-F1
#
_cell.length_a   1.000
_cell.length_b   1.000
_cell.length_c   1.000
_cell.angle_alpha   90.00
_cell.angle_beta   90.00
_cell.angle_gamma   90.00
#
_symmetry.space_group_name_H-M   'P 1'
#
loop_
_entity.id
_entity.type
_entity.pdbx_description
1 polymer ?
#
loop_
_entity_poly.entity_id
_entity_poly.type
_entity_poly.pdbx_seq_one_letter_code
_entity_poly.pdbx_strand_id
1 'polypeptide(L)'
;MSEYEIWKFLHICMFVFWLGTDMGVMICSKKSTDTSLSIPARFQLLEIALVIELLPRVMWVMALPLGIHLSKSLGYIDPSLITIAAMWVFVVAWLVINVGGAANLEKPWGQQLSKINRFVVLLWVA
;
A
#
# COMPACT_ATOMS: atom_id res chain seq x y z
N MET A 1 -24.61 4.67 -13.58
CA MET A 1 -23.29 5.30 -13.35
C MET A 1 -22.44 5.01 -14.56
N SER A 2 -21.82 6.02 -15.15
CA SER A 2 -20.86 5.80 -16.23
C SER A 2 -19.60 5.13 -15.67
N GLU A 3 -18.91 4.30 -16.46
CA GLU A 3 -17.67 3.61 -16.05
C GLU A 3 -16.64 4.59 -15.44
N TYR A 4 -16.55 5.78 -16.04
CA TYR A 4 -15.74 6.90 -15.54
C TYR A 4 -16.06 7.30 -14.08
N GLU A 5 -17.33 7.38 -13.70
CA GLU A 5 -17.73 7.80 -12.35
C GLU A 5 -17.24 6.79 -11.29
N ILE A 6 -17.25 5.50 -11.63
CA ILE A 6 -16.78 4.44 -10.74
C ILE A 6 -15.27 4.55 -10.54
N TRP A 7 -14.50 4.69 -11.63
CA TRP A 7 -13.04 4.84 -11.53
C TRP A 7 -12.63 6.11 -10.80
N LYS A 8 -13.32 7.22 -11.04
CA LYS A 8 -13.11 8.48 -10.31
C LYS A 8 -13.38 8.31 -8.82
N PHE A 9 -14.49 7.68 -8.46
CA PHE A 9 -14.83 7.42 -7.07
C PHE A 9 -13.77 6.55 -6.39
N LEU A 10 -13.38 5.44 -7.00
CA LEU A 10 -12.35 4.54 -6.47
C LEU A 10 -11.00 5.24 -6.30
N HIS A 11 -10.61 6.09 -7.25
CA HIS A 11 -9.36 6.84 -7.17
C HIS A 11 -9.37 7.85 -6.01
N ILE A 12 -10.49 8.56 -5.81
CA ILE A 12 -10.65 9.48 -4.66
C ILE A 12 -10.64 8.70 -3.34
N CYS A 13 -11.36 7.58 -3.26
CA CYS A 13 -11.36 6.73 -2.07
C CYS A 13 -9.96 6.23 -1.73
N MET A 14 -9.19 5.77 -2.73
CA MET A 14 -7.80 5.35 -2.56
C MET A 14 -6.97 6.47 -1.92
N PHE A 15 -7.11 7.71 -2.39
CA PHE A 15 -6.42 8.86 -1.81
C PHE A 15 -6.83 9.15 -0.37
N VAL A 16 -8.14 9.12 -0.05
CA VAL A 16 -8.65 9.35 1.31
C VAL A 16 -8.15 8.28 2.28
N PHE A 17 -8.21 7.01 1.90
CA PHE A 17 -7.73 5.92 2.74
C PHE A 17 -6.22 5.95 2.91
N TRP A 18 -5.46 6.26 1.85
CA TRP A 18 -4.02 6.41 1.94
C TRP A 18 -3.63 7.52 2.92
N LEU A 19 -4.17 8.74 2.73
CA LEU A 19 -3.83 9.89 3.57
C LEU A 19 -4.30 9.70 5.02
N GLY A 20 -5.53 9.21 5.22
CA GLY A 20 -6.09 9.03 6.56
C GLY A 20 -5.34 7.98 7.38
N THR A 21 -4.90 6.89 6.74
CA THR A 21 -4.14 5.83 7.43
C THR A 21 -2.70 6.24 7.71
N ASP A 22 -2.05 6.95 6.79
CA ASP A 22 -0.69 7.48 7.00
C ASP A 22 -0.63 8.48 8.17
N MET A 23 -1.65 9.36 8.27
CA MET A 23 -1.82 10.21 9.45
C MET A 23 -2.01 9.39 10.74
N GLY A 24 -2.76 8.28 10.69
CA GLY A 24 -2.93 7.37 11.83
C GLY A 24 -1.61 6.76 12.29
N VAL A 25 -0.78 6.30 11.36
CA VAL A 25 0.58 5.80 11.66
C VAL A 25 1.44 6.88 12.29
N MET A 26 1.42 8.10 11.75
CA MET A 26 2.18 9.23 12.30
C MET A 26 1.77 9.55 13.74
N ILE A 27 0.47 9.60 14.03
CA ILE A 27 -0.04 9.91 15.37
C ILE A 27 0.37 8.80 16.36
N CYS A 28 0.19 7.53 15.99
CA CYS A 28 0.57 6.39 16.84
C CYS A 28 2.08 6.37 17.11
N SER A 29 2.89 6.58 16.07
CA SER A 29 4.35 6.62 16.18
C SER A 29 4.84 7.81 16.99
N LYS A 30 4.20 8.97 16.86
CA LYS A 30 4.52 10.14 17.68
C LYS A 30 4.19 9.87 19.15
N LYS A 31 3.02 9.31 19.43
CA LYS A 31 2.57 9.05 20.80
C LYS A 31 3.37 7.93 21.48
N SER A 32 3.93 6.98 20.73
CA SER A 32 4.78 5.92 21.29
C SER A 32 6.14 6.43 21.81
N THR A 33 6.58 7.63 21.40
CA THR A 33 7.81 8.26 21.93
C THR A 33 7.60 9.05 23.22
N ASP A 34 6.35 9.25 23.64
CA ASP A 34 5.97 10.03 24.82
C ASP A 34 6.45 9.36 26.11
N THR A 35 7.30 10.06 26.87
CA THR A 35 7.89 9.53 28.10
C THR A 35 6.90 9.35 29.25
N SER A 36 5.72 10.00 29.17
CA SER A 36 4.66 9.89 30.18
C SER A 36 3.89 8.57 30.13
N LEU A 37 3.94 7.85 29.00
CA LEU A 37 3.29 6.55 28.84
C LEU A 37 4.17 5.42 29.37
N SER A 38 3.53 4.38 29.89
CA SER A 38 4.21 3.14 30.29
C SER A 38 4.85 2.47 29.07
N ILE A 39 5.96 1.74 29.28
CA ILE A 39 6.65 1.02 28.22
C ILE A 39 5.70 0.06 27.45
N PRO A 40 4.83 -0.73 28.10
CA PRO A 40 3.87 -1.59 27.39
C PRO A 40 2.91 -0.80 26.49
N ALA A 41 2.43 0.37 26.93
CA ALA A 41 1.52 1.18 26.13
C ALA A 41 2.20 1.72 24.86
N ARG A 42 3.50 2.04 24.91
CA ARG A 42 4.27 2.47 23.74
C ARG A 42 4.44 1.36 22.72
N PHE A 43 4.71 0.12 23.18
CA PHE A 43 4.79 -1.04 22.30
C PHE A 43 3.44 -1.31 21.63
N GLN A 44 2.34 -1.23 22.37
CA GLN A 44 1.00 -1.41 21.81
C GLN A 44 0.68 -0.35 20.72
N LEU A 45 1.09 0.91 20.94
CA LEU A 45 0.94 1.96 19.93
C LEU A 45 1.76 1.68 18.66
N LEU A 46 2.95 1.12 18.79
CA LEU A 46 3.78 0.72 17.65
C LEU A 46 3.16 -0.47 16.89
N GLU A 47 2.61 -1.46 17.59
CA GLU A 47 1.90 -2.59 16.96
C GLU A 47 0.68 -2.10 16.16
N ILE A 48 -0.12 -1.21 16.75
CA ILE A 48 -1.26 -0.58 16.06
C ILE A 48 -0.77 0.20 14.83
N ALA A 49 0.33 0.97 14.96
CA ALA A 49 0.90 1.69 13.83
C ALA A 49 1.29 0.75 12.68
N LEU A 50 1.93 -0.40 12.97
CA LEU A 50 2.31 -1.40 11.97
C LEU A 50 1.09 -2.02 11.27
N VAL A 51 0.01 -2.27 12.00
CA VAL A 51 -1.25 -2.78 11.41
C VAL A 51 -1.88 -1.74 10.49
N ILE A 52 -1.92 -0.48 10.91
CA ILE A 52 -2.46 0.62 10.09
C ILE A 52 -1.60 0.83 8.85
N GLU A 53 -0.27 0.69 8.94
CA GLU A 53 0.69 0.87 7.83
C GLU A 53 0.46 -0.09 6.65
N LEU A 54 -0.28 -1.20 6.86
CA LEU A 54 -0.60 -2.12 5.78
C LEU A 54 -1.54 -1.49 4.73
N LEU A 55 -2.49 -0.66 5.16
CA LEU A 55 -3.44 0.00 4.26
C LEU A 55 -2.78 1.00 3.29
N PRO A 56 -1.94 1.96 3.73
CA PRO A 56 -1.31 2.90 2.81
C PRO A 56 -0.37 2.17 1.84
N ARG A 57 0.25 1.06 2.26
CA ARG A 57 1.04 0.18 1.38
C ARG A 57 0.19 -0.44 0.27
N VAL A 58 -1.01 -0.92 0.57
CA VAL A 58 -1.97 -1.42 -0.46
C VAL A 58 -2.38 -0.29 -1.40
N MET A 59 -2.76 0.87 -0.86
CA MET A 59 -3.24 1.99 -1.64
C MET A 59 -2.18 2.52 -2.61
N TRP A 60 -0.91 2.57 -2.19
CA TRP A 60 0.21 2.95 -3.04
C TRP A 60 0.34 2.04 -4.27
N VAL A 61 0.23 0.73 -4.10
CA VAL A 61 0.33 -0.24 -5.21
C VAL A 61 -0.89 -0.15 -6.12
N MET A 62 -2.07 0.07 -5.54
CA MET A 62 -3.34 0.21 -6.26
C MET A 62 -3.50 1.57 -6.96
N ALA A 63 -2.65 2.56 -6.66
CA ALA A 63 -2.70 3.86 -7.31
C ALA A 63 -2.45 3.77 -8.83
N LEU A 64 -1.52 2.90 -9.25
CA LEU A 64 -1.18 2.67 -10.65
C LEU A 64 -2.37 2.16 -11.49
N PRO A 65 -3.02 1.03 -11.18
CA PRO A 65 -4.13 0.53 -11.98
C PRO A 65 -5.33 1.48 -11.95
N LEU A 66 -5.64 2.11 -10.80
CA LEU A 66 -6.75 3.06 -10.70
C LEU A 66 -6.51 4.32 -11.54
N GLY A 67 -5.28 4.85 -11.54
CA GLY A 67 -4.92 6.00 -12.36
C GLY A 67 -4.97 5.70 -13.87
N ILE A 68 -4.53 4.51 -14.29
CA ILE A 68 -4.53 4.11 -15.70
C ILE A 68 -5.96 3.91 -16.21
N HIS A 69 -6.83 3.23 -15.46
CA HIS A 69 -8.25 3.08 -15.86
C HIS A 69 -8.97 4.43 -15.92
N LEU A 70 -8.70 5.33 -14.96
CA LEU A 70 -9.25 6.68 -14.98
C LEU A 70 -8.75 7.47 -16.20
N SER A 71 -7.45 7.42 -16.50
CA SER A 71 -6.86 8.12 -17.66
C SER A 71 -7.36 7.57 -18.99
N LYS A 72 -7.58 6.25 -19.08
CA LYS A 72 -8.22 5.59 -20.23
C LYS A 72 -9.65 6.07 -20.42
N SER A 73 -10.44 6.14 -19.34
CA SER A 73 -11.83 6.61 -19.41
C SER A 73 -11.96 8.10 -19.79
N LEU A 74 -10.91 8.89 -19.56
CA LEU A 74 -10.81 10.29 -19.98
C LEU A 74 -10.28 10.45 -21.42
N GLY A 75 -9.83 9.37 -22.05
CA GLY A 75 -9.27 9.41 -23.42
C GLY A 75 -7.85 9.98 -23.51
N TYR A 76 -7.15 10.18 -22.39
CA TYR A 76 -5.77 10.70 -22.41
C TYR A 76 -4.75 9.66 -22.86
N ILE A 77 -5.03 8.38 -22.59
CA ILE A 77 -4.16 7.26 -22.91
C ILE A 77 -5.03 6.13 -23.43
N ASP A 78 -4.63 5.49 -24.53
CA ASP A 78 -5.30 4.29 -25.05
C ASP A 78 -4.36 3.08 -24.96
N PRO A 79 -4.19 2.50 -23.76
CA PRO A 79 -3.32 1.36 -23.58
C PRO A 79 -3.96 0.10 -24.18
N SER A 80 -3.15 -0.67 -24.89
CA SER A 80 -3.56 -1.97 -25.42
C SER A 80 -4.02 -2.91 -24.29
N LEU A 81 -4.86 -3.90 -24.63
CA LEU A 81 -5.31 -4.90 -23.67
C LEU A 81 -4.13 -5.68 -23.03
N ILE A 82 -3.08 -5.93 -23.81
CA ILE A 82 -1.85 -6.60 -23.35
C ILE A 82 -1.16 -5.75 -22.27
N THR A 83 -1.06 -4.43 -22.49
CA THR A 83 -0.46 -3.50 -21.54
C THR A 83 -1.24 -3.47 -20.22
N ILE A 84 -2.58 -3.45 -20.28
CA ILE A 84 -3.43 -3.50 -19.10
C ILE A 84 -3.27 -4.82 -18.34
N ALA A 85 -3.22 -5.95 -19.06
CA ALA A 85 -3.04 -7.27 -18.45
C ALA A 85 -1.66 -7.39 -17.77
N ALA A 86 -0.58 -6.97 -18.44
CA ALA A 86 0.77 -6.98 -17.89
C ALA A 86 0.88 -6.09 -16.63
N MET A 87 0.25 -4.91 -16.66
CA MET A 87 0.16 -4.02 -15.50
C MET A 87 -0.52 -4.73 -14.32
N TRP A 88 -1.67 -5.38 -14.52
CA TRP A 88 -2.35 -6.09 -13.45
C TRP A 88 -1.53 -7.25 -12.88
N VAL A 89 -0.84 -8.01 -13.74
CA VAL A 89 0.08 -9.07 -13.29
C VAL A 89 1.18 -8.48 -12.40
N PHE A 90 1.78 -7.37 -12.83
CA PHE A 90 2.78 -6.66 -12.04
C PHE A 90 2.23 -6.16 -10.70
N VAL A 91 1.06 -5.51 -10.71
CA VAL A 91 0.38 -4.98 -9.51
C VAL A 91 0.07 -6.11 -8.52
N VAL A 92 -0.51 -7.22 -8.98
CA VAL A 92 -0.86 -8.36 -8.13
C VAL A 92 0.40 -9.00 -7.54
N ALA A 93 1.43 -9.23 -8.35
CA ALA A 93 2.70 -9.77 -7.88
C ALA A 93 3.32 -8.84 -6.82
N TRP A 94 3.33 -7.53 -7.09
CA TRP A 94 3.89 -6.53 -6.19
C TRP A 94 3.10 -6.40 -4.88
N LEU A 95 1.77 -6.51 -4.95
CA LEU A 95 0.89 -6.52 -3.78
C LEU A 95 1.14 -7.75 -2.92
N VAL A 96 1.26 -8.94 -3.51
CA VAL A 96 1.58 -10.18 -2.79
C VAL A 96 2.93 -10.08 -2.09
N ILE A 97 3.95 -9.54 -2.76
CA ILE A 97 5.28 -9.37 -2.17
C ILE A 97 5.26 -8.37 -1.01
N ASN A 98 4.67 -7.18 -1.22
CA ASN A 98 4.70 -6.10 -0.23
C ASN A 98 3.73 -6.32 0.93
N VAL A 99 2.48 -6.67 0.63
CA VAL A 99 1.40 -6.79 1.60
C VAL A 99 1.35 -8.20 2.17
N GLY A 100 1.54 -9.22 1.33
CA GLY A 100 1.62 -10.61 1.81
C GLY A 100 2.82 -10.85 2.72
N GLY A 101 3.97 -10.22 2.41
CA GLY A 101 5.16 -10.23 3.26
C GLY A 101 4.97 -9.49 4.59
N ALA A 102 4.34 -8.30 4.56
CA ALA A 102 4.10 -7.51 5.77
C ALA A 102 2.98 -8.09 6.67
N ALA A 103 1.89 -8.58 6.08
CA ALA A 103 0.75 -9.13 6.83
C ALA A 103 1.00 -10.52 7.44
N ASN A 104 1.99 -11.26 6.93
CA ASN A 104 2.31 -12.62 7.40
C ASN A 104 3.76 -12.75 7.91
N LEU A 105 4.29 -11.70 8.54
CA LEU A 105 5.64 -11.67 9.12
C LEU A 105 5.90 -12.80 10.13
N GLU A 106 4.85 -13.33 10.76
CA GLU A 106 4.90 -14.46 11.69
C GLU A 106 5.10 -15.82 11.00
N LYS A 107 4.79 -15.93 9.70
CA LYS A 107 4.89 -17.19 8.94
C LYS A 107 6.20 -17.26 8.16
N PRO A 108 6.84 -18.45 8.07
CA PRO A 108 8.14 -18.61 7.41
C PRO A 108 8.18 -18.16 5.94
N TRP A 109 7.05 -18.27 5.23
CA TRP A 109 6.94 -17.80 3.84
C TRP A 109 6.84 -16.26 3.73
N GLY A 110 6.21 -15.59 4.71
CA GLY A 110 6.15 -14.12 4.77
C GLY A 110 7.52 -13.50 5.04
N GLN A 111 8.35 -14.15 5.87
CA GLN A 111 9.74 -13.72 6.08
C GLN A 111 10.62 -13.92 4.84
N GLN A 112 10.41 -14.98 4.06
CA GLN A 112 11.10 -15.17 2.78
C GLN A 112 10.72 -14.09 1.75
N LEU A 113 9.43 -13.75 1.64
CA LEU A 113 8.97 -12.64 0.78
C LEU A 113 9.53 -11.29 1.24
N SER A 114 9.60 -11.03 2.54
CA SER A 114 10.20 -9.80 3.06
C SER A 114 11.71 -9.71 2.79
N LYS A 115 12.44 -10.83 2.75
CA LYS A 115 13.86 -10.87 2.34
C LYS A 115 14.02 -10.52 0.85
N ILE A 116 13.16 -11.07 -0.01
CA ILE A 116 13.15 -10.74 -1.44
C ILE A 116 12.82 -9.25 -1.64
N ASN A 117 11.82 -8.72 -0.93
CA ASN A 117 11.47 -7.30 -1.00
C ASN A 117 12.63 -6.40 -0.56
N ARG A 118 13.34 -6.74 0.52
CA ARG A 118 14.55 -6.00 0.95
C ARG A 118 15.66 -6.03 -0.10
N PHE A 119 15.86 -7.16 -0.78
CA PHE A 119 16.87 -7.25 -1.85
C PHE A 119 16.50 -6.39 -3.05
N VAL A 120 15.22 -6.39 -3.46
CA VAL A 120 14.71 -5.51 -4.51
C VAL A 120 14.86 -4.05 -4.11
N VAL A 121 14.50 -3.64 -2.90
CA VAL A 121 14.67 -2.26 -2.43
C VAL A 121 16.15 -1.86 -2.37
N LEU A 122 17.05 -2.74 -1.93
CA LEU A 122 18.49 -2.48 -1.90
C LEU A 122 19.07 -2.27 -3.31
N LEU A 123 18.61 -3.02 -4.30
CA LEU A 123 19.00 -2.86 -5.71
C LEU A 123 18.55 -1.53 -6.33
N TRP A 124 17.54 -0.88 -5.75
CA TRP A 124 17.04 0.42 -6.23
C TRP A 124 17.65 1.62 -5.48
N VAL A 125 18.27 1.38 -4.32
CA VAL A 125 18.89 2.40 -3.47
C VAL A 125 20.43 2.41 -3.58
N ALA A 126 21.03 1.35 -4.13
CA ALA A 126 22.45 1.28 -4.48
C ALA A 126 22.72 1.81 -5.90
#